data_AF-A0AAV9J7N1-F1
#
_entry.id   AF-A0AAV9J7N1-F1
#
_cell.length_a   1.000
_cell.length_b   1.000
_cell.length_c   1.000
_cell.angle_alpha   90.00
_cell.angle_beta   90.00
_cell.angle_gamma   90.00
#
_symmetry.space_group_name_H-M   'P 1'
#
loop_
_entity.id
_entity.type
_entity.pdbx_description
1 polymer ?
#
loop_
_entity_poly.entity_id
_entity_poly.type
_entity_poly.pdbx_seq_one_letter_code
_entity_poly.pdbx_strand_id
1 'polypeptide(L)'
;MATATDVQILAGLETTGRDIGHVLASGKELIHHRHSQVPIDSEKKLEAFSTVRSASPVDDEQYPTESEKQTLRKVAGPVSWSGYMLCFIEAANNASYYGVTGVFANFIQRPLPSGGNGWGAPPKGTQESAGALGLGLQTAQALTVLFTFLAYCTPLLGGYLADTKLGRYKACWCGIIIGFFSHVLLVIAAIPSVITEGHAIAPFILGLISLGFASGFIKPTIAPMIADQSTVKRAYVKTLKSGEMVIVDPNATIERMLLLYYWASNLGDFFSIATSYAEKIVGYWLA
;
A
#
# COMPACT_ATOMS: atom_id res chain seq x y z
N MET A 1 21.52 -50.60 -3.82
CA MET A 1 21.40 -49.85 -5.08
C MET A 1 20.69 -48.55 -4.74
N ALA A 2 21.39 -47.42 -4.82
CA ALA A 2 20.90 -46.08 -4.48
C ALA A 2 19.65 -45.72 -5.33
N THR A 3 18.77 -44.85 -4.87
CA THR A 3 18.92 -43.38 -5.08
C THR A 3 17.84 -42.69 -4.22
N ALA A 4 18.16 -41.86 -3.22
CA ALA A 4 18.75 -40.52 -3.29
C ALA A 4 17.86 -39.48 -4.00
N THR A 5 16.60 -39.33 -3.59
CA THR A 5 15.76 -38.23 -4.10
C THR A 5 14.82 -37.58 -3.06
N ASP A 6 14.38 -38.28 -2.02
CA ASP A 6 13.37 -37.71 -1.11
C ASP A 6 13.93 -36.94 0.10
N VAL A 7 15.22 -37.10 0.41
CA VAL A 7 15.90 -36.35 1.49
C VAL A 7 16.44 -34.99 1.02
N GLN A 8 16.56 -34.76 -0.30
CA GLN A 8 17.06 -33.50 -0.84
C GLN A 8 16.00 -32.40 -1.00
N ILE A 9 14.71 -32.75 -1.01
CA ILE A 9 13.64 -31.74 -1.13
C ILE A 9 13.36 -31.05 0.21
N LEU A 10 13.56 -31.73 1.34
CA LEU A 10 13.37 -31.15 2.68
C LEU A 10 14.59 -30.34 3.17
N ALA A 11 15.79 -30.57 2.60
CA ALA A 11 16.99 -29.77 2.93
C ALA A 11 17.03 -28.39 2.25
N GLY A 12 16.14 -28.14 1.27
CA GLY A 12 16.05 -26.86 0.54
C GLY A 12 15.22 -25.76 1.23
N LEU A 13 14.60 -26.05 2.38
CA LEU A 13 13.69 -25.13 3.07
C LEU A 13 14.22 -24.59 4.40
N GLU A 14 15.45 -24.95 4.82
CA GLU A 14 16.04 -24.53 6.11
C GLU A 14 17.21 -23.52 6.02
N THR A 15 17.54 -22.93 4.87
CA THR A 15 18.77 -22.11 4.71
C THR A 15 18.61 -20.61 4.48
N THR A 16 17.45 -20.00 4.74
CA THR A 16 17.30 -18.52 4.71
C THR A 16 17.54 -17.82 6.05
N GLY A 17 18.39 -18.39 6.92
CA GLY A 17 18.60 -17.93 8.30
C GLY A 17 20.03 -17.61 8.73
N ARG A 18 21.04 -17.67 7.85
CA ARG A 18 22.42 -17.29 8.18
C ARG A 18 23.15 -16.73 6.96
N ASP A 19 23.17 -15.41 6.81
CA ASP A 19 24.36 -14.61 6.50
C ASP A 19 23.95 -13.18 6.07
N ILE A 20 24.00 -12.25 7.02
CA ILE A 20 23.95 -10.80 6.75
C ILE A 20 25.32 -10.14 7.00
N GLY A 21 26.41 -10.92 7.00
CA GLY A 21 27.77 -10.43 7.18
C GLY A 21 28.47 -9.93 5.91
N HIS A 22 27.97 -10.27 4.71
CA HIS A 22 28.79 -10.17 3.49
C HIS A 22 28.54 -8.92 2.60
N VAL A 23 27.60 -8.03 2.97
CA VAL A 23 27.29 -6.80 2.19
C VAL A 23 28.03 -5.56 2.71
N LEU A 24 28.80 -5.67 3.80
CA LEU A 24 29.58 -4.54 4.35
C LEU A 24 31.07 -4.53 3.98
N ALA A 25 31.53 -5.46 3.12
CA ALA A 25 32.95 -5.62 2.79
C ALA A 25 33.32 -5.31 1.33
N SER A 26 32.42 -4.76 0.51
CA SER A 26 32.73 -4.39 -0.89
C SER A 26 32.48 -2.90 -1.14
N GLY A 27 33.30 -2.07 -0.50
CA GLY A 27 33.26 -0.62 -0.67
C GLY A 27 34.56 0.06 -0.25
N LYS A 28 35.69 -0.67 -0.31
CA LYS A 28 36.98 -0.18 0.18
C LYS A 28 38.15 -0.59 -0.71
N GLU A 29 38.06 -0.27 -2.00
CA GLU A 29 39.25 -0.04 -2.82
C GLU A 29 39.02 1.17 -3.72
N LEU A 30 40.11 1.92 -3.96
CA LEU A 30 40.23 3.21 -4.66
C LEU A 30 40.09 4.46 -3.80
N ILE A 31 41.10 4.78 -2.95
CA ILE A 31 41.71 6.14 -2.89
C ILE A 31 43.19 6.00 -2.49
N HIS A 32 44.04 6.63 -3.30
CA HIS A 32 45.50 6.74 -3.27
C HIS A 32 46.12 7.27 -1.96
N HIS A 33 47.36 6.84 -1.70
CA HIS A 33 48.28 7.30 -0.65
C HIS A 33 48.34 8.83 -0.40
N ARG A 34 48.32 9.23 0.90
CA ARG A 34 49.21 10.26 1.45
C ARG A 34 49.36 10.11 2.97
N HIS A 35 50.61 9.97 3.41
CA HIS A 35 51.02 9.94 4.83
C HIS A 35 50.66 11.25 5.54
N SER A 36 50.06 11.15 6.73
CA SER A 36 50.27 12.10 7.82
C SER A 36 50.03 11.37 9.15
N GLN A 37 51.11 11.11 9.88
CA GLN A 37 51.05 10.58 11.24
C GLN A 37 50.66 11.71 12.19
N VAL A 38 49.60 11.51 12.97
CA VAL A 38 49.36 12.25 14.21
C VAL A 38 49.16 11.19 15.30
N PRO A 39 49.98 11.18 16.37
CA PRO A 39 49.84 10.21 17.43
C PRO A 39 48.61 10.57 18.26
N ILE A 40 47.55 9.77 18.17
CA ILE A 40 46.35 9.93 19.00
C ILE A 40 46.37 8.84 20.06
N ASP A 41 46.55 9.30 21.29
CA ASP A 41 46.63 8.56 22.54
C ASP A 41 45.48 7.55 22.72
N SER A 42 45.85 6.28 22.91
CA SER A 42 44.93 5.14 23.04
C SER A 42 44.07 5.20 24.30
N GLU A 43 44.50 5.90 25.35
CA GLU A 43 43.73 6.05 26.59
C GLU A 43 42.50 6.93 26.38
N LYS A 44 42.62 8.00 25.57
CA LYS A 44 41.52 8.92 25.27
C LYS A 44 40.39 8.27 24.47
N LYS A 45 40.72 7.23 23.68
CA LYS A 45 39.74 6.44 22.92
C LYS A 45 39.00 5.45 23.81
N LEU A 46 39.64 4.94 24.86
CA LEU A 46 39.01 4.06 25.87
C LEU A 46 38.06 4.84 26.79
N GLU A 47 38.42 6.05 27.19
CA GLU A 47 37.52 6.94 27.94
C GLU A 47 36.36 7.44 27.08
N ALA A 48 36.59 7.82 25.82
CA ALA A 48 35.50 8.18 24.91
C ALA A 48 34.56 6.99 24.61
N PHE A 49 35.08 5.76 24.56
CA PHE A 49 34.27 4.56 24.34
C PHE A 49 33.50 4.11 25.60
N SER A 50 34.04 4.35 26.80
CA SER A 50 33.33 4.07 28.05
C SER A 50 32.26 5.13 28.37
N THR A 51 32.53 6.41 28.06
CA THR A 51 31.59 7.52 28.31
C THR A 51 30.42 7.54 27.31
N VAL A 52 30.60 7.00 26.10
CA VAL A 52 29.50 6.83 25.13
C VAL A 52 28.59 5.64 25.49
N ARG A 53 29.06 4.67 26.30
CA ARG A 53 28.23 3.56 26.79
C ARG A 53 27.29 3.93 27.93
N SER A 54 27.52 5.06 28.60
CA SER A 54 26.73 5.50 29.76
C SER A 54 25.67 6.57 29.44
N ALA A 55 25.44 6.89 28.17
CA ALA A 55 24.42 7.86 27.74
C ALA A 55 23.39 7.26 26.76
N SER A 56 23.14 5.95 26.84
CA SER A 56 21.88 5.41 26.33
C SER A 56 20.80 5.74 27.36
N PRO A 57 19.64 6.32 26.99
CA PRO A 57 18.50 6.30 27.89
C PRO A 57 18.20 4.82 28.15
N VAL A 58 18.34 4.42 29.40
CA VAL A 58 17.98 3.09 29.88
C VAL A 58 16.46 3.01 29.74
N ASP A 59 15.98 2.44 28.63
CA ASP A 59 14.64 1.87 28.60
C ASP A 59 14.70 0.62 29.49
N ASP A 60 14.23 0.74 30.73
CA ASP A 60 13.95 -0.35 31.66
C ASP A 60 12.79 -1.24 31.15
N GLU A 61 12.81 -1.62 29.87
CA GLU A 61 11.84 -2.53 29.26
C GLU A 61 12.30 -3.98 29.52
N GLN A 62 11.80 -4.57 30.59
CA GLN A 62 12.13 -5.93 30.98
C GLN A 62 11.56 -6.95 29.99
N TYR A 63 12.42 -7.84 29.52
CA TYR A 63 12.04 -8.93 28.62
C TYR A 63 11.13 -9.93 29.35
N PRO A 64 10.01 -10.37 28.73
CA PRO A 64 9.11 -11.34 29.35
C PRO A 64 9.80 -12.69 29.54
N THR A 65 9.74 -13.23 30.75
CA THR A 65 10.14 -14.62 31.04
C THR A 65 9.14 -15.62 30.43
N GLU A 66 9.54 -16.88 30.23
CA GLU A 66 8.67 -17.90 29.62
C GLU A 66 7.39 -18.15 30.42
N SER A 67 7.43 -18.03 31.75
CA SER A 67 6.24 -18.09 32.62
C SER A 67 5.30 -16.90 32.42
N GLU A 68 5.84 -15.71 32.19
CA GLU A 68 5.06 -14.49 31.96
C GLU A 68 4.40 -14.50 30.58
N LYS A 69 5.07 -15.06 29.56
CA LYS A 69 4.48 -15.21 28.21
C LYS A 69 3.20 -16.06 28.17
N GLN A 70 3.06 -16.99 29.13
CA GLN A 70 1.89 -17.87 29.22
C GLN A 70 0.76 -17.31 30.09
N THR A 71 1.08 -16.41 31.02
CA THR A 71 0.14 -15.94 32.05
C THR A 71 -0.33 -14.51 31.82
N LEU A 72 0.53 -13.65 31.27
CA LEU A 72 0.22 -12.23 31.10
C LEU A 72 -0.54 -11.97 29.79
N ARG A 73 -1.52 -11.08 29.88
CA ARG A 73 -2.29 -10.62 28.72
C ARG A 73 -1.39 -9.82 27.78
N LYS A 74 -1.53 -10.10 26.48
CA LYS A 74 -0.87 -9.36 25.40
C LYS A 74 -1.68 -8.13 25.03
N VAL A 75 -1.03 -6.98 24.94
CA VAL A 75 -1.66 -5.71 24.54
C VAL A 75 -0.87 -5.04 23.43
N ALA A 76 -1.57 -4.29 22.57
CA ALA A 76 -0.97 -3.52 21.51
C ALA A 76 -0.35 -2.21 22.05
N GLY A 77 0.95 -1.99 21.78
CA GLY A 77 1.67 -0.77 22.16
C GLY A 77 1.28 0.42 21.29
N PRO A 78 1.80 1.64 21.53
CA PRO A 78 1.36 2.86 20.82
C PRO A 78 1.62 2.79 19.31
N VAL A 79 0.74 3.35 18.47
CA VAL A 79 0.97 3.43 17.01
C VAL A 79 1.73 4.71 16.67
N SER A 80 2.65 4.64 15.70
CA SER A 80 3.34 5.83 15.17
C SER A 80 2.40 6.71 14.34
N TRP A 81 2.62 8.02 14.34
CA TRP A 81 1.84 8.94 13.49
C TRP A 81 1.90 8.58 12.01
N SER A 82 3.08 8.15 11.53
CA SER A 82 3.28 7.66 10.16
C SER A 82 2.36 6.49 9.81
N GLY A 83 2.09 5.59 10.76
CA GLY A 83 1.14 4.50 10.57
C GLY A 83 -0.30 4.99 10.32
N TYR A 84 -0.75 6.01 11.05
CA TYR A 84 -2.07 6.62 10.82
C TYR A 84 -2.17 7.32 9.46
N MET A 85 -1.10 7.99 9.03
CA MET A 85 -1.04 8.61 7.70
C MET A 85 -1.11 7.58 6.58
N LEU A 86 -0.47 6.42 6.73
CA LEU A 86 -0.59 5.32 5.77
C LEU A 86 -2.01 4.76 5.71
N CYS A 87 -2.72 4.64 6.83
CA CYS A 87 -4.14 4.26 6.82
C CYS A 87 -5.02 5.29 6.10
N PHE A 88 -4.73 6.59 6.26
CA PHE A 88 -5.45 7.64 5.52
C PHE A 88 -5.17 7.58 4.02
N ILE A 89 -3.92 7.36 3.63
CA ILE A 89 -3.52 7.17 2.22
C ILE A 89 -4.24 5.97 1.62
N GLU A 90 -4.36 4.86 2.36
CA GLU A 90 -5.12 3.69 1.91
C GLU A 90 -6.61 4.03 1.69
N ALA A 91 -7.23 4.71 2.65
CA ALA A 91 -8.63 5.13 2.52
C ALA A 91 -8.84 6.00 1.27
N ALA A 92 -7.93 6.95 1.01
CA ALA A 92 -7.99 7.79 -0.18
C ALA A 92 -7.77 6.99 -1.47
N ASN A 93 -6.83 6.05 -1.47
CA ASN A 93 -6.57 5.18 -2.62
C ASN A 93 -7.80 4.32 -2.96
N ASN A 94 -8.44 3.70 -1.97
CA ASN A 94 -9.64 2.90 -2.19
C ASN A 94 -10.86 3.74 -2.53
N ALA A 95 -11.01 4.92 -1.92
CA ALA A 95 -12.04 5.88 -2.34
C ALA A 95 -11.92 6.25 -3.82
N SER A 96 -10.71 6.52 -4.29
CA SER A 96 -10.44 6.82 -5.70
C SER A 96 -10.75 5.62 -6.59
N TYR A 97 -10.25 4.43 -6.23
CA TYR A 97 -10.42 3.20 -7.01
C TYR A 97 -11.90 2.76 -7.10
N TYR A 98 -12.59 2.64 -5.97
CA TYR A 98 -14.00 2.23 -5.96
C TYR A 98 -14.94 3.33 -6.43
N GLY A 99 -14.55 4.60 -6.26
CA GLY A 99 -15.26 5.75 -6.80
C GLY A 99 -15.43 5.65 -8.32
N VAL A 100 -14.34 5.42 -9.05
CA VAL A 100 -14.39 5.35 -10.52
C VAL A 100 -14.89 4.00 -11.04
N THR A 101 -14.52 2.89 -10.40
CA THR A 101 -14.91 1.55 -10.88
C THR A 101 -16.41 1.30 -10.74
N GLY A 102 -17.07 1.90 -9.75
CA GLY A 102 -18.53 1.80 -9.57
C GLY A 102 -19.32 2.34 -10.76
N VAL A 103 -18.78 3.33 -11.48
CA VAL A 103 -19.47 4.01 -12.58
C VAL A 103 -19.08 3.49 -13.97
N PHE A 104 -18.01 2.69 -14.09
CA PHE A 104 -17.50 2.16 -15.37
C PHE A 104 -18.55 1.41 -16.18
N ALA A 105 -19.31 0.51 -15.54
CA ALA A 105 -20.29 -0.30 -16.25
C ALA A 105 -21.37 0.59 -16.91
N ASN A 106 -21.87 1.60 -16.20
CA ASN A 106 -22.85 2.54 -16.74
C ASN A 106 -22.26 3.44 -17.82
N PHE A 107 -21.06 3.97 -17.60
CA PHE A 107 -20.33 4.81 -18.55
C PHE A 107 -20.14 4.11 -19.91
N ILE A 108 -19.75 2.83 -19.91
CA ILE A 108 -19.49 2.06 -21.12
C ILE A 108 -20.80 1.59 -21.79
N GLN A 109 -21.72 1.01 -21.01
CA GLN A 109 -22.82 0.24 -21.57
C GLN A 109 -23.96 1.12 -22.12
N ARG A 110 -24.28 2.23 -21.46
CA ARG A 110 -25.46 3.05 -21.74
C ARG A 110 -25.10 4.24 -22.64
N PRO A 111 -25.96 4.60 -23.61
CA PRO A 111 -25.80 5.84 -24.35
C PRO A 111 -26.11 7.04 -23.46
N LEU A 112 -25.79 8.25 -23.93
CA LEU A 112 -26.24 9.49 -23.31
C LEU A 112 -27.78 9.49 -23.15
N PRO A 113 -28.32 9.82 -21.96
CA PRO A 113 -29.75 9.81 -21.72
C PRO A 113 -30.48 10.91 -22.52
N SER A 114 -31.59 10.56 -23.17
CA SER A 114 -32.41 11.48 -23.95
C SER A 114 -33.04 12.56 -23.05
N GLY A 115 -32.82 13.83 -23.37
CA GLY A 115 -33.30 14.95 -22.55
C GLY A 115 -32.49 15.20 -21.27
N GLY A 116 -31.38 14.48 -21.08
CA GLY A 116 -30.40 14.76 -20.03
C GLY A 116 -29.56 16.02 -20.30
N ASN A 117 -28.60 16.29 -19.43
CA ASN A 117 -27.73 17.48 -19.55
C ASN A 117 -26.62 17.34 -20.62
N GLY A 118 -26.56 16.22 -21.34
CA GLY A 118 -25.51 15.92 -22.32
C GLY A 118 -24.17 15.49 -21.72
N TRP A 119 -24.06 15.41 -20.39
CA TRP A 119 -22.83 15.06 -19.65
C TRP A 119 -22.94 13.67 -19.00
N GLY A 120 -23.96 12.92 -19.40
CA GLY A 120 -24.30 11.60 -18.90
C GLY A 120 -25.30 11.55 -17.75
N ALA A 121 -25.71 12.71 -17.20
CA ALA A 121 -26.77 12.75 -16.21
C ALA A 121 -28.17 12.76 -16.86
N PRO A 122 -29.10 11.90 -16.39
CA PRO A 122 -30.48 11.89 -16.86
C PRO A 122 -31.25 13.16 -16.43
N PRO A 123 -32.44 13.42 -16.99
CA PRO A 123 -33.27 14.54 -16.57
C PRO A 123 -33.57 14.51 -15.07
N LYS A 124 -33.55 15.68 -14.41
CA LYS A 124 -33.77 15.76 -12.97
C LYS A 124 -35.15 15.20 -12.60
N GLY A 125 -35.19 14.35 -11.57
CA GLY A 125 -36.44 13.75 -11.07
C GLY A 125 -36.85 12.45 -11.77
N THR A 126 -36.08 11.96 -12.75
CA THR A 126 -36.34 10.65 -13.36
C THR A 126 -35.60 9.52 -12.62
N GLN A 127 -36.07 8.29 -12.83
CA GLN A 127 -35.39 7.05 -12.39
C GLN A 127 -34.54 6.44 -13.50
N GLU A 128 -34.23 7.21 -14.54
CA GLU A 128 -33.30 6.79 -15.58
C GLU A 128 -31.88 6.69 -15.02
N SER A 129 -31.06 5.87 -15.64
CA SER A 129 -29.66 5.68 -15.23
C SER A 129 -28.74 6.55 -16.07
N ALA A 130 -27.60 6.94 -15.49
CA ALA A 130 -26.55 7.64 -16.20
C ALA A 130 -25.93 6.75 -17.31
N GLY A 131 -25.38 7.39 -18.35
CA GLY A 131 -24.73 6.72 -19.47
C GLY A 131 -23.92 7.68 -20.34
N ALA A 132 -22.98 7.16 -21.13
CA ALA A 132 -22.13 7.96 -22.01
C ALA A 132 -21.86 7.27 -23.36
N LEU A 133 -21.10 6.18 -23.37
CA LEU A 133 -20.51 5.62 -24.59
C LEU A 133 -21.46 4.77 -25.44
N GLY A 134 -22.47 4.14 -24.83
CA GLY A 134 -23.46 3.32 -25.57
C GLY A 134 -22.88 2.08 -26.27
N LEU A 135 -21.74 1.54 -25.82
CA LEU A 135 -21.06 0.40 -26.45
C LEU A 135 -21.69 -0.96 -26.12
N GLY A 136 -22.78 -0.95 -25.35
CA GLY A 136 -23.53 -2.15 -24.98
C GLY A 136 -22.92 -2.95 -23.83
N LEU A 137 -23.72 -3.90 -23.34
CA LEU A 137 -23.38 -4.71 -22.17
C LEU A 137 -22.15 -5.59 -22.39
N GLN A 138 -22.01 -6.19 -23.58
CA GLN A 138 -20.88 -7.09 -23.90
C GLN A 138 -19.54 -6.36 -23.72
N THR A 139 -19.42 -5.15 -24.28
CA THR A 139 -18.19 -4.34 -24.19
C THR A 139 -17.93 -3.90 -22.76
N ALA A 140 -18.96 -3.46 -22.03
CA ALA A 140 -18.83 -3.06 -20.63
C ALA A 140 -18.34 -4.20 -19.75
N GLN A 141 -18.89 -5.40 -19.92
CA GLN A 141 -18.45 -6.59 -19.19
C GLN A 141 -17.01 -6.98 -19.57
N ALA A 142 -16.68 -6.99 -20.86
CA ALA A 142 -15.32 -7.31 -21.31
C ALA A 142 -14.26 -6.38 -20.70
N LEU A 143 -14.50 -5.07 -20.71
CA LEU A 143 -13.57 -4.08 -20.15
C LEU A 143 -13.52 -4.15 -18.62
N THR A 144 -14.64 -4.36 -17.94
CA THR A 144 -14.68 -4.50 -16.47
C THR A 144 -13.95 -5.76 -16.01
N VAL A 145 -14.11 -6.88 -16.73
CA VAL A 145 -13.37 -8.12 -16.46
C VAL A 145 -11.88 -7.95 -16.78
N LEU A 146 -11.52 -7.26 -17.87
CA LEU A 146 -10.13 -6.94 -18.17
C LEU A 146 -9.49 -6.11 -17.05
N PHE A 147 -10.18 -5.08 -16.58
CA PHE A 147 -9.72 -4.26 -15.46
C PHE A 147 -9.52 -5.11 -14.20
N THR A 148 -10.48 -5.98 -13.88
CA THR A 148 -10.40 -6.90 -12.74
C THR A 148 -9.20 -7.83 -12.87
N PHE A 149 -8.98 -8.41 -14.05
CA PHE A 149 -7.81 -9.24 -14.34
C PHE A 149 -6.51 -8.47 -14.10
N LEU A 150 -6.38 -7.25 -14.62
CA LEU A 150 -5.22 -6.41 -14.37
C LEU A 150 -5.05 -6.12 -12.87
N ALA A 151 -6.13 -5.80 -12.16
CA ALA A 151 -6.10 -5.50 -10.73
C ALA A 151 -5.66 -6.69 -9.86
N TYR A 152 -5.79 -7.93 -10.33
CA TYR A 152 -5.31 -9.13 -9.62
C TYR A 152 -3.95 -9.64 -10.09
N CYS A 153 -3.59 -9.45 -11.36
CA CYS A 153 -2.30 -9.89 -11.89
C CYS A 153 -1.18 -8.89 -11.65
N THR A 154 -1.44 -7.59 -11.78
CA THR A 154 -0.41 -6.55 -11.61
C THR A 154 0.15 -6.45 -10.19
N PRO A 155 -0.60 -6.71 -9.08
CA PRO A 155 -0.01 -6.77 -7.74
C PRO A 155 1.08 -7.81 -7.56
N LEU A 156 1.01 -8.94 -8.27
CA LEU A 156 2.05 -9.97 -8.21
C LEU A 156 3.38 -9.42 -8.75
N LEU A 157 3.32 -8.72 -9.88
CA LEU A 157 4.48 -8.07 -10.49
C LEU A 157 4.97 -6.87 -9.66
N GLY A 158 4.05 -6.04 -9.19
CA GLY A 158 4.35 -4.85 -8.39
C GLY A 158 5.00 -5.21 -7.05
N GLY A 159 4.48 -6.23 -6.36
CA GLY A 159 5.04 -6.74 -5.11
C GLY A 159 6.43 -7.33 -5.31
N TYR A 160 6.60 -8.20 -6.31
CA TYR A 160 7.92 -8.74 -6.66
C TYR A 160 8.93 -7.63 -6.95
N LEU A 161 8.55 -6.62 -7.73
CA LEU A 161 9.46 -5.54 -8.10
C LEU A 161 9.77 -4.60 -6.91
N ALA A 162 8.80 -4.40 -6.02
CA ALA A 162 8.96 -3.65 -4.79
C ALA A 162 9.93 -4.34 -3.82
N ASP A 163 9.82 -5.66 -3.67
CA ASP A 163 10.67 -6.41 -2.74
C ASP A 163 12.08 -6.68 -3.29
N THR A 164 12.25 -6.77 -4.62
CA THR A 164 13.55 -7.15 -5.22
C THR A 164 14.42 -5.97 -5.67
N LYS A 165 13.84 -4.88 -6.18
CA LYS A 165 14.64 -3.82 -6.84
C LYS A 165 14.33 -2.41 -6.38
N LEU A 166 13.05 -2.03 -6.29
CA LEU A 166 12.66 -0.63 -6.10
C LEU A 166 12.59 -0.22 -4.63
N GLY A 167 12.24 -1.16 -3.75
CA GLY A 167 11.82 -0.88 -2.39
C GLY A 167 10.34 -0.44 -2.34
N ARG A 168 9.68 -0.81 -1.23
CA ARG A 168 8.23 -0.61 -1.02
C ARG A 168 7.78 0.84 -1.17
N TYR A 169 8.51 1.78 -0.57
CA TYR A 169 8.17 3.21 -0.61
C TYR A 169 8.22 3.79 -2.03
N LYS A 170 9.28 3.48 -2.81
CA LYS A 170 9.43 3.99 -4.18
C LYS A 170 8.42 3.33 -5.12
N ALA A 171 8.18 2.03 -4.98
CA ALA A 171 7.15 1.33 -5.75
C ALA A 171 5.76 1.93 -5.50
N CYS A 172 5.40 2.21 -4.25
CA CYS A 172 4.15 2.89 -3.90
C CYS A 172 4.03 4.25 -4.61
N TRP A 173 5.07 5.09 -4.55
CA TRP A 173 5.10 6.38 -5.25
C TRP A 173 4.96 6.27 -6.77
N CYS A 174 5.64 5.31 -7.40
CA CYS A 174 5.47 5.04 -8.82
C CYS A 174 4.00 4.71 -9.14
N GLY A 175 3.38 3.86 -8.32
CA GLY A 175 1.96 3.55 -8.44
C GLY A 175 1.05 4.77 -8.30
N ILE A 176 1.29 5.62 -7.29
CA ILE A 176 0.52 6.86 -7.07
C ILE A 176 0.62 7.80 -8.28
N ILE A 177 1.81 7.98 -8.85
CA ILE A 177 2.01 8.86 -10.02
C ILE A 177 1.26 8.30 -11.24
N ILE A 178 1.38 7.00 -11.52
CA ILE A 178 0.65 6.35 -12.62
C ILE A 178 -0.86 6.45 -12.37
N GLY A 179 -1.31 6.27 -11.13
CA GLY A 179 -2.70 6.39 -10.72
C GLY A 179 -3.24 7.80 -10.94
N PHE A 180 -2.46 8.83 -10.59
CA PHE A 180 -2.84 10.22 -10.85
C PHE A 180 -3.07 10.48 -12.36
N PHE A 181 -2.12 10.07 -13.21
CA PHE A 181 -2.28 10.23 -14.66
C PHE A 181 -3.45 9.43 -15.22
N SER A 182 -3.69 8.24 -14.67
CA SER A 182 -4.87 7.44 -15.02
C SER A 182 -6.18 8.19 -14.72
N HIS A 183 -6.32 8.79 -13.54
CA HIS A 183 -7.52 9.57 -13.21
C HIS A 183 -7.67 10.80 -14.11
N VAL A 184 -6.57 11.48 -14.46
CA VAL A 184 -6.61 12.57 -15.43
C VAL A 184 -7.14 12.10 -16.79
N LEU A 185 -6.71 10.93 -17.27
CA LEU A 185 -7.23 10.35 -18.52
C LEU A 185 -8.72 9.99 -18.43
N LEU A 186 -9.17 9.45 -17.29
CA LEU A 186 -10.59 9.14 -17.05
C LEU A 186 -11.44 10.42 -17.03
N VAL A 187 -10.97 11.48 -16.38
CA VAL A 187 -11.63 12.79 -16.39
C VAL A 187 -11.71 13.35 -17.81
N ILE A 188 -10.62 13.29 -18.59
CA ILE A 188 -10.62 13.72 -20.00
C ILE A 188 -11.66 12.94 -20.81
N ALA A 189 -11.75 11.62 -20.62
CA ALA A 189 -12.76 10.79 -21.27
C ALA A 189 -14.19 11.20 -20.89
N ALA A 190 -14.39 11.72 -19.69
CA ALA A 190 -15.67 12.15 -19.17
C ALA A 190 -16.06 13.60 -19.52
N ILE A 191 -15.17 14.38 -20.15
CA ILE A 191 -15.47 15.75 -20.57
C ILE A 191 -16.59 15.74 -21.62
N PRO A 192 -17.64 16.57 -21.48
CA PRO A 192 -18.78 16.58 -22.39
C PRO A 192 -18.42 16.68 -23.88
N SER A 193 -17.50 17.58 -24.26
CA SER A 193 -17.07 17.74 -25.64
C SER A 193 -16.44 16.47 -26.21
N VAL A 194 -15.63 15.77 -25.42
CA VAL A 194 -14.93 14.54 -25.81
C VAL A 194 -15.92 13.37 -25.98
N ILE A 195 -16.96 13.31 -25.13
CA ILE A 195 -18.04 12.32 -25.27
C ILE A 195 -18.85 12.59 -26.55
N THR A 196 -19.27 13.84 -26.77
CA THR A 196 -20.12 14.19 -27.92
C THR A 196 -19.42 14.04 -29.27
N GLU A 197 -18.10 14.22 -29.30
CA GLU A 197 -17.28 14.01 -30.51
C GLU A 197 -16.94 12.54 -30.75
N GLY A 198 -17.29 11.63 -29.83
CA GLY A 198 -17.03 10.19 -29.95
C GLY A 198 -15.58 9.78 -29.69
N HIS A 199 -14.76 10.67 -29.12
CA HIS A 199 -13.34 10.42 -28.85
C HIS A 199 -13.08 9.88 -27.44
N ALA A 200 -14.11 9.73 -26.59
CA ALA A 200 -13.98 9.34 -25.19
C ALA A 200 -13.45 7.91 -24.95
N ILE A 201 -13.62 6.98 -25.88
CA ILE A 201 -13.22 5.58 -25.69
C ILE A 201 -11.70 5.40 -25.54
N ALA A 202 -10.90 6.14 -26.31
CA ALA A 202 -9.44 6.03 -26.30
C ALA A 202 -8.83 6.48 -24.96
N PRO A 203 -9.09 7.69 -24.43
CA PRO A 203 -8.60 8.10 -23.12
C PRO A 203 -9.18 7.22 -22.01
N PHE A 204 -10.41 6.71 -22.15
CA PHE A 204 -11.00 5.80 -21.17
C PHE A 204 -10.21 4.48 -21.06
N ILE A 205 -9.92 3.81 -22.19
CA ILE A 205 -9.20 2.53 -22.18
C ILE A 205 -7.77 2.72 -21.65
N LEU A 206 -7.08 3.80 -22.05
CA LEU A 206 -5.75 4.12 -21.54
C LEU A 206 -5.81 4.38 -20.02
N GLY A 207 -6.78 5.17 -19.56
CA GLY A 207 -7.02 5.42 -18.15
C GLY A 207 -7.27 4.14 -17.37
N LEU A 208 -8.14 3.26 -17.87
CA LEU A 208 -8.49 1.97 -17.25
C LEU A 208 -7.28 1.04 -17.13
N ILE A 209 -6.50 0.87 -18.19
CA ILE A 209 -5.31 0.02 -18.17
C ILE A 209 -4.27 0.60 -17.21
N SER A 210 -3.99 1.91 -17.30
CA SER A 210 -3.06 2.59 -16.40
C SER A 210 -3.51 2.51 -14.93
N LEU A 211 -4.81 2.57 -14.65
CA LEU A 211 -5.36 2.41 -13.29
C LEU A 211 -5.09 1.01 -12.74
N GLY A 212 -5.29 -0.02 -13.58
CA GLY A 212 -5.00 -1.40 -13.21
C GLY A 212 -3.53 -1.57 -12.82
N PHE A 213 -2.61 -1.05 -13.62
CA PHE A 213 -1.18 -1.06 -13.29
C PHE A 213 -0.86 -0.25 -12.03
N ALA A 214 -1.42 0.94 -11.87
CA ALA A 214 -1.21 1.78 -10.68
C ALA A 214 -1.57 1.02 -9.39
N SER A 215 -2.77 0.42 -9.35
CA SER A 215 -3.23 -0.41 -8.22
C SER A 215 -2.26 -1.56 -7.93
N GLY A 216 -1.68 -2.17 -8.97
CA GLY A 216 -0.68 -3.23 -8.83
C GLY A 216 0.59 -2.83 -8.09
N PHE A 217 1.01 -1.58 -8.20
CA PHE A 217 2.19 -1.09 -7.47
C PHE A 217 1.86 -0.62 -6.05
N ILE A 218 0.65 -0.13 -5.81
CA ILE A 218 0.24 0.43 -4.52
C ILE A 218 -0.12 -0.70 -3.54
N LYS A 219 -1.11 -1.54 -3.90
CA LYS A 219 -1.72 -2.52 -2.98
C LYS A 219 -0.74 -3.46 -2.26
N PRO A 220 0.26 -4.08 -2.93
CA PRO A 220 1.15 -5.00 -2.23
C PRO A 220 2.16 -4.31 -1.30
N THR A 221 2.28 -2.98 -1.35
CA THR A 221 3.33 -2.25 -0.61
C THR A 221 2.84 -1.61 0.69
N ILE A 222 1.57 -1.18 0.77
CA ILE A 222 1.06 -0.41 1.91
C ILE A 222 0.99 -1.25 3.19
N ALA A 223 0.41 -2.44 3.15
CA ALA A 223 0.27 -3.28 4.36
C ALA A 223 1.64 -3.65 4.98
N PRO A 224 2.66 -4.09 4.21
CA PRO A 224 4.01 -4.26 4.75
C PRO A 224 4.62 -2.96 5.28
N MET A 225 4.42 -1.83 4.60
CA MET A 225 4.91 -0.54 5.10
C MET A 225 4.28 -0.15 6.44
N ILE A 226 2.99 -0.44 6.64
CA ILE A 226 2.29 -0.23 7.91
C ILE A 226 2.87 -1.11 9.01
N ALA A 227 3.13 -2.40 8.71
CA ALA A 227 3.80 -3.29 9.65
C ALA A 227 5.21 -2.78 10.03
N ASP A 228 5.95 -2.24 9.06
CA ASP A 228 7.28 -1.65 9.29
C ASP A 228 7.22 -0.43 10.23
N GLN A 229 6.08 0.30 10.23
CA GLN A 229 5.83 1.46 11.12
C GLN A 229 5.46 1.10 12.57
N SER A 230 5.41 -0.19 12.95
CA SER A 230 5.22 -0.58 14.35
C SER A 230 6.32 0.00 15.24
N THR A 231 5.93 0.69 16.31
CA THR A 231 6.84 1.28 17.31
C THR A 231 7.46 0.21 18.20
N VAL A 232 6.74 -0.90 18.40
CA VAL A 232 7.15 -2.02 19.25
C VAL A 232 7.88 -3.04 18.38
N LYS A 233 9.20 -3.16 18.57
CA LYS A 233 10.04 -4.14 17.85
C LYS A 233 10.29 -5.41 18.66
N ARG A 234 10.18 -5.35 19.98
CA ARG A 234 10.39 -6.47 20.89
C ARG A 234 9.30 -6.48 21.95
N ALA A 235 8.91 -7.68 22.39
CA ALA A 235 7.95 -7.80 23.48
C ALA A 235 8.58 -7.39 24.79
N TYR A 236 7.88 -6.58 25.58
CA TYR A 236 8.32 -6.13 26.90
C TYR A 236 7.16 -6.12 27.90
N VAL A 237 7.48 -6.22 29.18
CA VAL A 237 6.50 -6.19 30.26
C VAL A 237 6.27 -4.73 30.70
N LYS A 238 5.01 -4.35 30.85
CA LYS A 238 4.61 -3.03 31.36
C LYS A 238 3.51 -3.18 32.40
N THR A 239 3.62 -2.43 33.48
CA THR A 239 2.54 -2.31 34.46
C THR A 239 1.58 -1.19 34.03
N LEU A 240 0.29 -1.51 33.90
CA LEU A 240 -0.75 -0.53 33.59
C LEU A 240 -1.03 0.39 34.79
N LYS A 241 -1.71 1.51 34.54
CA LYS A 241 -2.20 2.40 35.61
C LYS A 241 -3.16 1.69 36.59
N SER A 242 -3.75 0.58 36.17
CA SER A 242 -4.60 -0.30 37.00
C SER A 242 -3.81 -1.22 37.93
N GLY A 243 -2.48 -1.28 37.82
CA GLY A 243 -1.63 -2.23 38.54
C GLY A 243 -1.50 -3.62 37.86
N GLU A 244 -2.21 -3.88 36.76
CA GLU A 244 -2.09 -5.11 35.98
C GLU A 244 -0.77 -5.15 35.20
N MET A 245 -0.01 -6.23 35.32
CA MET A 245 1.15 -6.51 34.46
C MET A 245 0.68 -7.06 33.11
N VAL A 246 1.12 -6.44 32.03
CA VAL A 246 0.78 -6.86 30.66
C VAL A 246 2.04 -6.95 29.81
N ILE A 247 1.99 -7.81 28.78
CA ILE A 247 3.03 -7.89 27.77
C ILE A 247 2.62 -7.02 26.59
N VAL A 248 3.45 -6.05 26.23
CA VAL A 248 3.28 -5.30 25.00
C VAL A 248 3.89 -6.13 23.87
N ASP A 249 3.06 -6.73 23.01
CA ASP A 249 3.51 -7.63 21.93
C ASP A 249 3.60 -6.86 20.58
N PRO A 250 4.74 -6.92 19.86
CA PRO A 250 4.85 -6.44 18.48
C PRO A 250 3.75 -6.95 17.57
N ASN A 251 3.39 -8.24 17.67
CA ASN A 251 2.40 -8.86 16.79
C ASN A 251 1.00 -8.30 17.03
N ALA A 252 0.61 -8.11 18.30
CA ALA A 252 -0.65 -7.47 18.66
C ALA A 252 -0.71 -6.01 18.17
N THR A 253 0.44 -5.33 18.14
CA THR A 253 0.55 -3.96 17.64
C THR A 253 0.36 -3.90 16.12
N ILE A 254 1.04 -4.80 15.38
CA ILE A 254 0.88 -4.93 13.92
C ILE A 254 -0.55 -5.32 13.57
N GLU A 255 -1.13 -6.30 14.26
CA GLU A 255 -2.52 -6.72 14.06
C GLU A 255 -3.49 -5.55 14.24
N ARG A 256 -3.34 -4.76 15.31
CA ARG A 256 -4.16 -3.56 15.51
C ARG A 256 -4.00 -2.54 14.37
N MET A 257 -2.78 -2.34 13.88
CA MET A 257 -2.52 -1.44 12.75
C MET A 257 -3.14 -1.96 11.45
N LEU A 258 -3.08 -3.27 11.20
CA LEU A 258 -3.72 -3.90 10.04
C LEU A 258 -5.26 -3.84 10.14
N LEU A 259 -5.82 -4.03 11.33
CA LEU A 259 -7.26 -3.85 11.55
C LEU A 259 -7.71 -2.41 11.28
N LEU A 260 -6.93 -1.42 11.71
CA LEU A 260 -7.18 0.00 11.38
C LEU A 260 -7.05 0.27 9.89
N TYR A 261 -6.07 -0.34 9.22
CA TYR A 261 -5.90 -0.28 7.77
C TYR A 261 -7.14 -0.82 7.03
N TYR A 262 -7.63 -2.01 7.39
CA TYR A 262 -8.83 -2.58 6.78
C TYR A 262 -10.10 -1.76 7.08
N TRP A 263 -10.21 -1.22 8.30
CA TRP A 263 -11.32 -0.34 8.64
C TRP A 263 -11.30 0.95 7.80
N ALA A 264 -10.12 1.57 7.64
CA ALA A 264 -9.94 2.77 6.83
C ALA A 264 -10.19 2.51 5.34
N SER A 265 -9.76 1.34 4.84
CA SER A 265 -10.08 0.86 3.49
C SER A 265 -11.59 0.81 3.24
N ASN A 266 -12.32 0.10 4.11
CA ASN A 266 -13.77 -0.01 4.00
C ASN A 266 -14.47 1.36 4.07
N LEU A 267 -13.92 2.29 4.86
CA LEU A 267 -14.42 3.66 4.91
C LEU A 267 -14.25 4.38 3.56
N GLY A 268 -13.12 4.16 2.88
CA GLY A 268 -12.86 4.67 1.53
C GLY A 268 -13.90 4.19 0.52
N ASP A 269 -14.26 2.91 0.56
CA ASP A 269 -15.17 2.29 -0.41
C ASP A 269 -16.57 2.95 -0.48
N PHE A 270 -17.00 3.60 0.60
CA PHE A 270 -18.24 4.38 0.63
C PHE A 270 -18.26 5.56 -0.36
N PHE A 271 -17.10 6.02 -0.85
CA PHE A 271 -17.05 7.05 -1.89
C PHE A 271 -17.71 6.61 -3.20
N SER A 272 -17.83 5.30 -3.46
CA SER A 272 -18.60 4.80 -4.61
C SER A 272 -20.06 5.25 -4.61
N ILE A 273 -20.64 5.49 -3.42
CA ILE A 273 -21.99 6.06 -3.29
C ILE A 273 -21.98 7.50 -3.77
N ALA A 274 -21.00 8.29 -3.34
CA ALA A 274 -20.88 9.69 -3.72
C ALA A 274 -20.70 9.86 -5.24
N THR A 275 -19.84 9.06 -5.87
CA THR A 275 -19.62 9.10 -7.33
C THR A 275 -20.86 8.62 -8.10
N SER A 276 -21.60 7.64 -7.59
CA SER A 276 -22.89 7.21 -8.16
C SER A 276 -23.94 8.34 -8.15
N TYR A 277 -23.99 9.16 -7.09
CA TYR A 277 -24.85 10.35 -7.08
C TYR A 277 -24.32 11.46 -7.99
N ALA A 278 -23.00 11.63 -8.07
CA ALA A 278 -22.37 12.61 -8.95
C ALA A 278 -22.68 12.31 -10.43
N GLU A 279 -22.59 11.04 -10.88
CA GLU A 279 -22.94 10.67 -12.26
C GLU A 279 -24.42 10.94 -12.56
N LYS A 280 -25.31 10.72 -11.58
CA LYS A 280 -26.75 10.90 -11.75
C LYS A 280 -27.19 12.36 -11.74
N ILE A 281 -26.56 13.22 -10.94
CA ILE A 281 -27.02 14.61 -10.72
C ILE A 281 -26.28 15.61 -11.62
N VAL A 282 -24.97 15.40 -11.81
CA VAL A 282 -24.10 16.35 -12.51
C VAL A 282 -23.54 15.74 -13.80
N GLY A 283 -23.12 14.48 -13.76
CA GLY A 283 -22.55 13.78 -14.90
C GLY A 283 -21.15 13.25 -14.61
N TYR A 284 -20.58 12.54 -15.59
CA TYR A 284 -19.37 11.74 -15.39
C TYR A 284 -18.10 12.54 -15.14
N TRP A 285 -18.05 13.82 -15.53
CA TRP A 285 -16.83 14.63 -15.34
C TRP A 285 -16.57 14.96 -13.86
N LEU A 286 -17.63 14.98 -13.03
CA LEU A 286 -17.54 15.23 -11.59
C LEU A 286 -17.43 13.92 -10.79
N ALA A 287 -17.99 12.83 -11.33
CA ALA A 287 -18.01 11.51 -10.70
C ALA A 287 -16.62 10.88 -10.68
#